data_AF-A0A519N234-F1
#
_entry.id   AF-A0A519N234-F1
#
_cell.length_a   1.000
_cell.length_b   1.000
_cell.length_c   1.000
_cell.angle_alpha   90.00
_cell.angle_beta   90.00
_cell.angle_gamma   90.00
#
_symmetry.space_group_name_H-M   'P 1'
#
loop_
_entity.id
_entity.type
_entity.pdbx_description
1 polymer ?
#
loop_
_entity_poly.entity_id
_entity_poly.type
_entity_poly.pdbx_seq_one_letter_code
_entity_poly.pdbx_strand_id
1 'polypeptide(L)'
;MKGRQIFNNYCAACHKLSARATGTALRGVDSTVYSNWMKVEKREFDTIRFKELGVEYHRYLASELNTLEIRNIYQYTKPISN
;
A
#
# COMPACT_ATOMS: atom_id res chain seq x y z
N MET A 1 2.46 5.05 -16.89
CA MET A 1 3.82 4.89 -16.30
C MET A 1 3.95 5.38 -14.85
N LYS A 2 3.28 6.47 -14.42
CA LYS A 2 3.43 7.04 -13.06
C LYS A 2 3.22 6.05 -11.89
N GLY A 3 2.23 5.16 -11.96
CA GLY A 3 1.94 4.19 -10.89
C GLY A 3 3.08 3.22 -10.56
N ARG A 4 3.79 2.71 -11.58
CA ARG A 4 4.95 1.83 -11.40
C ARG A 4 6.09 2.53 -10.65
N GLN A 5 6.36 3.77 -11.02
CA GLN A 5 7.45 4.55 -10.42
C GLN A 5 7.16 4.83 -8.94
N ILE A 6 5.94 5.26 -8.63
CA ILE A 6 5.52 5.54 -7.25
C ILE A 6 5.54 4.24 -6.42
N PHE A 7 5.04 3.13 -6.98
CA PHE A 7 5.12 1.81 -6.36
C PHE A 7 6.57 1.40 -6.05
N ASN A 8 7.49 1.57 -6.99
CA ASN A 8 8.88 1.21 -6.80
C ASN A 8 9.57 2.05 -5.71
N ASN A 9 9.23 3.33 -5.62
CA ASN A 9 9.82 4.24 -4.63
C ASN A 9 9.33 3.98 -3.21
N TYR A 10 8.06 3.61 -3.05
CA TYR A 10 7.40 3.59 -1.74
C TYR A 10 6.92 2.23 -1.27
N CYS A 11 6.55 1.33 -2.18
CA CYS A 11 5.88 0.07 -1.85
C CYS A 11 6.78 -1.15 -2.07
N ALA A 12 7.66 -1.12 -3.08
CA ALA A 12 8.39 -2.29 -3.55
C ALA A 12 9.40 -2.87 -2.54
N ALA A 13 9.84 -2.07 -1.56
CA ALA A 13 10.68 -2.54 -0.47
C ALA A 13 9.98 -3.60 0.38
N CYS A 14 8.66 -3.46 0.59
CA CYS A 14 7.87 -4.37 1.42
C CYS A 14 6.97 -5.29 0.59
N HIS A 15 6.46 -4.83 -0.54
CA HIS A 15 5.44 -5.52 -1.33
C HIS A 15 5.95 -5.93 -2.71
N LYS A 16 5.69 -7.18 -3.09
CA LYS A 16 5.82 -7.64 -4.47
C LYS A 16 4.42 -7.71 -5.10
N LEU A 17 4.35 -7.68 -6.43
CA LEU A 17 3.06 -7.78 -7.13
C LEU A 17 2.48 -9.19 -6.97
N SER A 18 3.24 -10.23 -7.32
CA SER A 18 2.70 -11.60 -7.41
C SER A 18 3.36 -12.59 -6.46
N ALA A 19 4.00 -12.11 -5.38
CA ALA A 19 4.67 -12.96 -4.40
C ALA A 19 4.62 -12.33 -3.01
N ARG A 20 4.76 -13.14 -1.96
CA ARG A 20 4.95 -12.63 -0.59
C ARG A 20 6.36 -12.09 -0.41
N ALA A 21 6.47 -11.07 0.44
CA ALA A 21 7.74 -10.52 0.94
C ALA A 21 7.51 -10.12 2.41
N THR A 22 7.99 -8.96 2.84
CA THR A 22 7.66 -8.39 4.16
C THR A 22 6.16 -8.12 4.29
N GLY A 23 5.56 -7.59 3.22
CA GLY A 23 4.13 -7.38 3.05
C GLY A 23 3.48 -8.43 2.13
N THR A 24 2.15 -8.36 2.01
CA THR A 24 1.38 -9.26 1.13
C THR A 24 1.62 -8.95 -0.33
N ALA A 25 1.38 -9.93 -1.21
CA ALA A 25 1.29 -9.70 -2.64
C ALA A 25 0.15 -8.70 -2.94
N LEU A 26 0.37 -7.78 -3.88
CA LEU A 26 -0.60 -6.71 -4.18
C LEU A 26 -1.35 -6.89 -5.52
N ARG A 27 -0.98 -7.88 -6.34
CA ARG A 27 -1.66 -8.14 -7.62
C ARG A 27 -3.11 -8.53 -7.37
N GLY A 28 -4.04 -7.80 -7.98
CA GLY A 28 -5.46 -8.13 -7.96
C GLY A 28 -6.17 -7.93 -6.62
N VAL A 29 -5.57 -7.19 -5.69
CA VAL A 29 -6.25 -6.81 -4.44
C VAL A 29 -7.48 -5.96 -4.78
N ASP A 30 -8.59 -6.23 -4.09
CA ASP A 30 -9.84 -5.48 -4.25
C ASP A 30 -9.68 -4.00 -3.84
N SER A 31 -10.40 -3.10 -4.53
CA SER A 31 -10.31 -1.66 -4.27
C SER A 31 -10.73 -1.27 -2.85
N THR A 32 -11.67 -1.99 -2.25
CA THR A 32 -12.15 -1.73 -0.88
C THR A 32 -11.07 -2.09 0.11
N VAL A 33 -10.46 -3.27 -0.06
CA VAL A 33 -9.34 -3.73 0.78
C VAL A 33 -8.15 -2.77 0.67
N TYR A 34 -7.77 -2.41 -0.56
CA TYR A 34 -6.70 -1.45 -0.81
C TYR A 34 -7.00 -0.08 -0.18
N SER A 35 -8.23 0.43 -0.36
CA SER A 35 -8.62 1.72 0.23
C SER A 35 -8.59 1.69 1.75
N ASN A 36 -8.97 0.57 2.38
CA ASN A 36 -8.96 0.43 3.83
C ASN A 36 -7.53 0.41 4.38
N TRP A 37 -6.57 -0.18 3.66
CA TRP A 37 -5.17 -0.15 4.05
C TRP A 37 -4.56 1.26 3.99
N MET A 38 -4.98 2.07 3.01
CA MET A 38 -4.53 3.46 2.90
C MET A 38 -5.24 4.39 3.90
N LYS A 39 -6.46 4.04 4.31
CA LYS A 39 -7.21 4.69 5.40
C LYS A 39 -6.83 4.06 6.73
N VAL A 40 -5.61 4.27 7.19
CA VAL A 40 -5.27 3.87 8.56
C VAL A 40 -6.09 4.76 9.53
N GLU A 41 -7.23 4.26 9.98
CA GLU A 41 -8.04 4.94 10.98
C GLU A 41 -7.24 5.11 12.28
N LYS A 42 -7.34 6.30 12.88
CA LYS A 42 -6.84 6.60 14.22
C LYS A 42 -7.53 5.65 15.23
N ARG A 43 -6.93 4.51 15.54
CA ARG A 43 -7.31 3.71 16.72
C ARG A 43 -6.27 3.93 17.80
N GLU A 44 -6.74 4.01 19.04
CA GLU A 44 -5.89 4.20 20.22
C GLU A 44 -4.79 3.13 20.28
N PHE A 45 -3.59 3.59 20.62
CA PHE A 45 -2.36 2.81 20.62
C PHE A 45 -2.38 1.79 21.76
N ASP A 46 -2.26 0.51 21.41
CA ASP A 46 -2.06 -0.57 22.37
C ASP A 46 -0.62 -1.06 22.19
N THR A 47 0.25 -0.67 23.14
CA THR A 47 1.73 -0.62 23.11
C THR A 47 2.49 -1.94 22.85
N ILE A 48 1.83 -2.99 22.37
CA ILE A 48 2.41 -4.31 22.17
C ILE A 48 2.27 -4.72 20.70
N ARG A 49 2.97 -4.06 19.76
CA ARG A 49 3.21 -4.70 18.46
C ARG A 49 4.29 -4.00 17.63
N PHE A 50 5.38 -4.72 17.37
CA PHE A 50 6.30 -4.52 16.24
C PHE A 50 5.59 -4.34 14.86
N LYS A 51 4.28 -4.60 14.75
CA LYS A 51 3.43 -4.21 13.59
C LYS A 51 3.28 -2.70 13.42
N GLU A 52 3.52 -1.90 14.45
CA GLU A 52 3.32 -0.45 14.45
C GLU A 52 4.25 0.26 13.45
N LEU A 53 5.51 -0.16 13.31
CA LEU A 53 6.44 0.48 12.36
C LEU A 53 5.95 0.45 10.91
N GLY A 54 5.36 -0.68 10.47
CA GLY A 54 4.79 -0.80 9.13
C GLY A 54 3.50 0.01 8.95
N VAL A 55 2.70 0.17 10.02
CA VAL A 55 1.47 0.96 10.00
C VAL A 55 1.77 2.46 10.04
N GLU A 56 2.77 2.90 10.82
CA GLU A 56 3.24 4.28 10.83
C GLU A 56 3.80 4.69 9.48
N TYR A 57 4.59 3.81 8.84
CA TYR A 57 5.11 4.09 7.51
C TYR A 57 3.97 4.25 6.49
N HIS A 58 2.93 3.42 6.55
CA HIS A 58 1.75 3.59 5.68
C HIS A 58 0.97 4.88 6.01
N ARG A 59 0.88 5.29 7.28
CA ARG A 59 0.26 6.57 7.67
C ARG A 59 1.02 7.78 7.11
N TYR A 60 2.33 7.80 7.27
CA TYR A 60 3.20 8.82 6.69
C TYR A 60 3.12 8.81 5.16
N LEU A 61 3.16 7.63 4.54
CA LEU A 61 3.02 7.52 3.09
C LEU A 61 1.69 8.08 2.58
N ALA A 62 0.61 7.82 3.31
CA ALA A 62 -0.72 8.30 2.97
C ALA A 62 -0.84 9.84 3.12
N SER A 63 -0.01 10.50 3.93
CA SER A 63 0.05 11.97 3.98
C SER A 63 0.88 12.58 2.85
N GLU A 64 1.88 11.86 2.33
CA GLU A 64 2.74 12.35 1.24
C GLU A 64 2.13 12.16 -0.15
N LEU A 65 1.20 11.20 -0.32
CA LEU A 65 0.59 10.88 -1.61
C LEU A 65 -0.81 11.47 -1.76
N ASN A 66 -1.08 12.14 -2.88
CA ASN A 66 -2.42 12.60 -3.18
C ASN A 66 -3.32 11.47 -3.74
N THR A 67 -4.63 11.72 -3.81
CA THR A 67 -5.63 10.76 -4.28
C THR A 67 -5.35 10.21 -5.69
N LEU A 68 -4.79 11.02 -6.59
CA LEU A 68 -4.44 10.58 -7.95
C LEU A 68 -3.25 9.63 -7.94
N GLU A 69 -2.25 9.88 -7.10
CA GLU A 69 -1.08 9.01 -6.93
C GLU A 69 -1.46 7.67 -6.32
N ILE A 70 -2.28 7.68 -5.27
CA ILE A 70 -2.83 6.46 -4.65
C ILE A 70 -3.61 5.64 -5.69
N ARG A 71 -4.43 6.31 -6.51
CA ARG A 71 -5.15 5.67 -7.62
C ARG A 71 -4.19 5.09 -8.65
N ASN A 72 -3.13 5.80 -9.02
CA ASN A 72 -2.15 5.33 -10.00
C ASN A 72 -1.41 4.07 -9.52
N ILE A 73 -1.06 3.99 -8.23
CA ILE A 73 -0.50 2.77 -7.62
C ILE A 73 -1.51 1.63 -7.72
N TYR A 74 -2.76 1.84 -7.30
CA TYR A 74 -3.80 0.82 -7.37
C TYR A 74 -4.02 0.28 -8.81
N GLN A 75 -4.06 1.16 -9.81
CA GLN A 75 -4.19 0.73 -11.20
C GLN A 75 -2.99 -0.11 -11.66
N TYR A 76 -1.79 0.17 -11.16
CA TYR A 76 -0.60 -0.63 -11.47
C TYR A 76 -0.65 -2.05 -10.86
N THR A 77 -1.34 -2.22 -9.74
CA THR A 77 -1.49 -3.52 -9.07
C THR A 77 -2.64 -4.36 -9.63
N LYS A 78 -3.49 -3.82 -10.51
CA LYS A 78 -4.56 -4.61 -11.13
C LYS A 78 -4.05 -5.82 -11.91
N PRO A 79 -4.87 -6.87 -12.09
CA PRO A 79 -4.52 -7.98 -12.98
C PRO A 79 -4.12 -7.46 -14.36
N ILE A 80 -3.16 -8.12 -15.00
CA ILE A 80 -2.91 -7.88 -16.42
C ILE A 80 -4.10 -8.50 -17.13
N SER A 81 -4.99 -7.67 -17.67
CA SER A 81 -6.03 -8.15 -18.59
C SER A 81 -5.35 -8.71 -19.83
N ASN A 82 -5.70 -9.93 -20.22
CA ASN A 82 -5.41 -10.41 -21.58
C ASN A 82 -6.26 -9.65 -22.59
#